data_AF-A0A317Z4P0-F1
#
_entry.id   AF-A0A317Z4P0-F1
#
_cell.length_a   1.000
_cell.length_b   1.000
_cell.length_c   1.000
_cell.angle_alpha   90.00
_cell.angle_beta   90.00
_cell.angle_gamma   90.00
#
_symmetry.space_group_name_H-M   'P 1'
#
loop_
_entity.id
_entity.type
_entity.pdbx_description
1 polymer ?
#
loop_
_entity_poly.entity_id
_entity_poly.type
_entity_poly.pdbx_seq_one_letter_code
_entity_poly.pdbx_strand_id
1 'polypeptide(L)'
;TVRIKVFKYFYTNRGPVMDYENQELVHFFFNELAKYVKKYNALYVRVDPYLPMLKRNHDGEVIERFQNDWFFDKMTQLGFEHEGFTTGFDTVRQIRFHSVLDVEGKTAKDILDNMDSLRKRNTKKVQKNGVKVRFLDENELHIFRSFMEETSETKDFVDREDDFYYHRLKHYKDRVLVPLAYIDFTTYIPELKSEEQDFHKQIAKTEKELEKRPDNQKSLNKKNNLMQQL
;
A
#
# COMPACT_ATOMS: atom_id res chain seq x y z
N THR A 1 9.87 48.68 -26.39
CA THR A 1 9.44 48.03 -25.13
C THR A 1 9.52 46.53 -25.30
N VAL A 2 10.42 45.83 -24.59
CA VAL A 2 10.55 44.37 -24.67
C VAL A 2 9.31 43.76 -24.00
N ARG A 3 8.51 43.02 -24.77
CA ARG A 3 7.32 42.33 -24.25
C ARG A 3 7.77 40.98 -23.68
N ILE A 4 7.70 40.83 -22.37
CA ILE A 4 8.01 39.55 -21.70
C ILE A 4 6.98 38.51 -22.17
N LYS A 5 7.46 37.42 -22.76
CA LYS A 5 6.61 36.26 -23.09
C LYS A 5 6.43 35.41 -21.83
N VAL A 6 5.18 35.16 -21.44
CA VAL A 6 4.83 34.30 -20.31
C VAL A 6 4.49 32.92 -20.84
N PHE A 7 5.14 31.89 -20.30
CA PHE A 7 4.89 30.50 -20.67
C PHE A 7 4.41 29.66 -19.48
N LYS A 8 3.88 28.47 -19.77
CA LYS A 8 3.36 27.52 -18.77
C LYS A 8 4.01 26.15 -18.89
N TYR A 9 4.18 25.47 -17.78
CA TYR A 9 4.49 24.06 -17.73
C TYR A 9 3.18 23.26 -17.64
N PHE A 10 3.01 22.26 -18.51
CA PHE A 10 1.86 21.36 -18.49
C PHE A 10 2.28 19.96 -18.03
N TYR A 11 1.42 19.30 -17.25
CA TYR A 11 1.62 17.94 -16.75
C TYR A 11 0.32 17.16 -16.88
N THR A 12 0.37 15.90 -17.34
CA THR A 12 -0.84 15.08 -17.52
C THR A 12 -1.24 14.27 -16.28
N ASN A 13 -0.48 14.36 -15.19
CA ASN A 13 -0.81 13.74 -13.91
C ASN A 13 -1.15 12.24 -14.02
N ARG A 14 -0.20 11.40 -14.46
CA ARG A 14 -0.37 9.95 -14.72
C ARG A 14 -1.31 9.57 -15.86
N GLY A 15 -1.94 10.55 -16.52
CA GLY A 15 -2.72 10.35 -17.72
C GLY A 15 -1.88 10.44 -19.00
N PRO A 16 -2.54 10.33 -20.17
CA PRO A 16 -4.00 10.21 -20.32
C PRO A 16 -4.55 8.82 -20.00
N VAL A 17 -5.87 8.72 -19.80
CA VAL A 17 -6.59 7.45 -19.65
C VAL A 17 -7.29 7.16 -20.97
N MET A 18 -6.87 6.12 -21.67
CA MET A 18 -7.40 5.69 -22.95
C MET A 18 -7.06 4.21 -23.22
N ASP A 19 -7.66 3.64 -24.25
CA ASP A 19 -7.23 2.35 -24.79
C ASP A 19 -5.91 2.51 -25.53
N TYR A 20 -4.84 1.96 -24.96
CA TYR A 20 -3.50 2.05 -25.52
C TYR A 20 -3.26 1.04 -26.65
N GLU A 21 -4.08 0.00 -26.79
CA GLU A 21 -3.96 -0.94 -27.92
C GLU A 21 -4.36 -0.26 -29.25
N ASN A 22 -5.25 0.73 -29.17
CA ASN A 22 -5.64 1.55 -30.31
C ASN A 22 -4.58 2.62 -30.64
N GLN A 23 -3.58 2.25 -31.44
CA GLN A 23 -2.47 3.15 -31.79
C GLN A 23 -2.91 4.41 -32.56
N GLU A 24 -4.00 4.35 -33.33
CA GLU A 24 -4.56 5.52 -34.02
C GLU A 24 -5.14 6.53 -33.02
N LEU A 25 -5.85 6.04 -31.99
CA LEU A 25 -6.35 6.85 -30.89
C LEU A 25 -5.18 7.50 -30.11
N VAL A 26 -4.15 6.72 -29.80
CA VAL A 26 -2.94 7.24 -29.11
C VAL A 26 -2.30 8.34 -29.95
N HIS A 27 -2.11 8.12 -31.25
CA HIS A 27 -1.56 9.12 -32.16
C HIS A 27 -2.40 10.40 -32.18
N PHE A 28 -3.72 10.25 -32.36
CA PHE A 28 -4.66 11.36 -32.37
C PHE A 28 -4.60 12.16 -31.07
N PHE A 29 -4.67 11.50 -29.92
CA PHE A 29 -4.68 12.16 -28.62
C PHE A 29 -3.43 13.00 -28.40
N PHE A 30 -2.24 12.43 -28.57
CA PHE A 30 -0.99 13.16 -28.30
C PHE A 30 -0.73 14.27 -29.32
N ASN A 31 -1.15 14.09 -30.58
CA ASN A 31 -1.11 15.15 -31.58
C ASN A 31 -2.04 16.33 -31.23
N GLU A 32 -3.28 16.05 -30.80
CA GLU A 32 -4.22 17.08 -30.38
C GLU A 32 -3.84 17.71 -29.04
N LEU A 33 -3.25 16.95 -28.11
CA LEU A 33 -2.70 17.49 -26.86
C LEU A 33 -1.62 18.54 -27.15
N ALA A 34 -0.69 18.24 -28.06
CA ALA A 34 0.35 19.19 -28.46
C ALA A 34 -0.23 20.48 -29.05
N LYS A 35 -1.28 20.38 -29.88
CA LYS A 35 -2.01 21.55 -30.42
C LYS A 35 -2.74 22.32 -29.31
N TYR A 36 -3.37 21.60 -28.38
CA TYR A 36 -4.12 22.18 -27.26
C TYR A 36 -3.21 23.01 -26.36
N VAL A 37 -2.11 22.44 -25.86
CA VAL A 37 -1.22 23.14 -24.90
C VAL A 37 -0.52 24.36 -25.54
N LYS A 38 -0.26 24.34 -26.84
CA LYS A 38 0.26 25.49 -27.59
C LYS A 38 -0.68 26.71 -27.54
N LYS A 39 -2.01 26.50 -27.52
CA LYS A 39 -2.99 27.60 -27.37
C LYS A 39 -2.87 28.33 -26.02
N TYR A 40 -2.25 27.70 -25.03
CA TYR A 40 -2.08 28.23 -23.68
C TYR A 40 -0.64 28.63 -23.36
N ASN A 41 0.18 28.90 -24.39
CA ASN A 41 1.60 29.27 -24.26
C ASN A 41 2.40 28.24 -23.43
N ALA A 42 2.19 26.95 -23.66
CA ALA A 42 3.03 25.93 -23.04
C ALA A 42 4.49 26.07 -23.50
N LEU A 43 5.43 26.06 -22.53
CA LEU A 43 6.85 25.91 -22.80
C LEU A 43 7.17 24.45 -23.13
N TYR A 44 6.66 23.55 -22.29
CA TYR A 44 6.73 22.10 -22.48
C TYR A 44 5.57 21.41 -21.76
N VAL A 45 5.28 20.17 -22.19
CA VAL A 45 4.32 19.27 -21.55
C VAL A 45 5.05 18.00 -21.13
N ARG A 46 4.90 17.61 -19.86
CA ARG A 46 5.40 16.32 -19.35
C ARG A 46 4.26 15.31 -19.27
N VAL A 47 4.54 14.10 -19.71
CA VAL A 47 3.59 12.98 -19.71
C VAL A 47 4.22 11.76 -19.05
N ASP A 48 3.45 11.07 -18.22
CA ASP A 48 3.88 9.87 -17.49
C ASP A 48 2.73 8.84 -17.40
N PRO A 49 2.21 8.39 -18.56
CA PRO A 49 1.03 7.55 -18.61
C PRO A 49 1.18 6.26 -17.79
N TYR A 50 0.10 5.79 -17.19
CA TYR A 50 0.09 4.55 -16.43
C TYR A 50 0.02 3.31 -17.35
N LEU A 51 1.08 3.10 -18.13
CA LEU A 51 1.22 2.05 -19.14
C LEU A 51 2.35 1.07 -18.76
N PRO A 52 2.07 -0.22 -18.49
CA PRO A 52 3.09 -1.19 -18.11
C PRO A 52 3.95 -1.61 -19.31
N MET A 53 5.23 -1.84 -19.07
CA MET A 53 6.18 -2.31 -20.09
C MET A 53 6.71 -3.71 -19.75
N LEU A 54 7.11 -3.91 -18.49
CA LEU A 54 7.71 -5.13 -17.99
C LEU A 54 7.14 -5.49 -16.63
N LYS A 55 6.91 -6.77 -16.41
CA LYS A 55 6.68 -7.35 -15.08
C LYS A 55 7.98 -7.96 -14.59
N ARG A 56 8.28 -7.74 -13.30
CA ARG A 56 9.43 -8.32 -12.64
C ARG A 56 9.02 -9.04 -11.36
N ASN A 57 9.81 -10.02 -10.95
CA ASN A 57 9.76 -10.50 -9.57
C ASN A 57 10.50 -9.50 -8.63
N HIS A 58 10.45 -9.75 -7.33
CA HIS A 58 11.08 -8.89 -6.33
C HIS A 58 12.62 -8.97 -6.32
N ASP A 59 13.21 -9.94 -7.04
CA ASP A 59 14.65 -10.05 -7.28
C ASP A 59 15.11 -9.22 -8.50
N GLY A 60 14.17 -8.59 -9.21
CA GLY A 60 14.45 -7.70 -10.35
C GLY A 60 14.49 -8.40 -11.70
N GLU A 61 14.25 -9.71 -11.74
CA GLU A 61 14.23 -10.51 -12.97
C GLU A 61 12.95 -10.23 -13.76
N VAL A 62 13.08 -10.11 -15.08
CA VAL A 62 11.94 -9.90 -15.97
C VAL A 62 11.19 -11.21 -16.17
N ILE A 63 9.90 -11.23 -15.81
CA ILE A 63 9.04 -12.40 -15.93
C ILE A 63 7.98 -12.25 -17.03
N GLU A 64 7.71 -11.02 -17.50
CA GLU A 64 6.72 -10.75 -18.55
C GLU A 64 7.03 -9.41 -19.27
N ARG A 65 6.68 -9.30 -20.55
CA ARG A 65 6.79 -8.08 -21.36
C ARG A 65 5.45 -7.78 -22.05
N PHE A 66 4.91 -6.58 -21.83
CA PHE A 66 3.55 -6.17 -22.23
C PHE A 66 3.43 -5.64 -23.67
N GLN A 67 4.37 -5.94 -24.57
CA GLN A 67 4.38 -5.53 -26.00
C GLN A 67 4.14 -4.03 -26.28
N ASN A 68 4.28 -3.15 -25.28
CA ASN A 68 4.06 -1.70 -25.38
C ASN A 68 5.30 -0.92 -25.86
N ASP A 69 6.33 -1.60 -26.39
CA ASP A 69 7.58 -0.96 -26.81
C ASP A 69 7.39 0.01 -28.00
N TRP A 70 6.37 -0.24 -28.84
CA TRP A 70 5.98 0.64 -29.95
C TRP A 70 5.64 2.08 -29.49
N PHE A 71 5.25 2.24 -28.23
CA PHE A 71 4.87 3.52 -27.66
C PHE A 71 6.04 4.52 -27.69
N PHE A 72 7.28 4.06 -27.45
CA PHE A 72 8.46 4.94 -27.48
C PHE A 72 8.71 5.53 -28.86
N ASP A 73 8.59 4.73 -29.91
CA ASP A 73 8.72 5.18 -31.29
C ASP A 73 7.58 6.14 -31.66
N LYS A 74 6.34 5.83 -31.24
CA LYS A 74 5.19 6.72 -31.46
C LYS A 74 5.38 8.09 -30.80
N MET A 75 5.85 8.10 -29.56
CA MET A 75 6.08 9.34 -28.82
C MET A 75 7.23 10.15 -29.44
N THR A 76 8.30 9.48 -29.87
CA THR A 76 9.43 10.11 -30.59
C THR A 76 8.96 10.75 -31.91
N GLN A 77 8.15 10.05 -32.70
CA GLN A 77 7.55 10.59 -33.94
C GLN A 77 6.70 11.84 -33.70
N LEU A 78 6.05 11.93 -32.54
CA LEU A 78 5.23 13.08 -32.13
C LEU A 78 6.04 14.20 -31.46
N GLY A 79 7.37 14.06 -31.37
CA GLY A 79 8.27 15.05 -30.78
C GLY A 79 8.34 15.02 -29.25
N PHE A 80 7.92 13.92 -28.61
CA PHE A 80 8.13 13.69 -27.19
C PHE A 80 9.45 12.94 -26.95
N GLU A 81 10.23 13.42 -25.98
CA GLU A 81 11.52 12.83 -25.62
C GLU A 81 11.38 11.99 -24.35
N HIS A 82 11.85 10.73 -24.39
CA HIS A 82 11.87 9.87 -23.22
C HIS A 82 13.05 10.23 -22.31
N GLU A 83 12.77 10.52 -21.04
CA GLU A 83 13.78 10.93 -20.05
C GLU A 83 14.66 9.77 -19.51
N GLY A 84 14.55 8.58 -20.10
CA GLY A 84 15.35 7.40 -19.73
C GLY A 84 14.72 6.51 -18.65
N PHE A 85 15.32 5.33 -18.45
CA PHE A 85 14.86 4.31 -17.50
C PHE A 85 15.38 4.57 -16.09
N THR A 86 14.93 5.67 -15.48
CA THR A 86 15.34 6.06 -14.13
C THR A 86 14.87 5.07 -13.05
N THR A 87 15.66 4.97 -11.99
CA THR A 87 15.39 4.17 -10.78
C THR A 87 15.52 5.05 -9.54
N GLY A 88 15.04 4.56 -8.39
CA GLY A 88 15.04 5.31 -7.14
C GLY A 88 13.90 6.31 -7.01
N PHE A 89 13.92 7.08 -5.92
CA PHE A 89 12.93 8.10 -5.62
C PHE A 89 13.41 9.47 -6.13
N ASP A 90 12.57 10.12 -6.93
CA ASP A 90 12.82 11.45 -7.49
C ASP A 90 11.79 12.42 -6.92
N THR A 91 12.19 13.65 -6.62
CA THR A 91 11.31 14.67 -6.01
C THR A 91 10.25 15.20 -6.98
N VAL A 92 10.48 15.02 -8.27
CA VAL A 92 9.71 15.59 -9.37
C VAL A 92 9.02 14.52 -10.23
N ARG A 93 9.66 13.35 -10.42
CA ARG A 93 9.14 12.24 -11.23
C ARG A 93 8.39 11.21 -10.37
N GLN A 94 7.38 10.59 -10.98
CA GLN A 94 6.70 9.47 -10.35
C GLN A 94 7.59 8.22 -10.33
N ILE A 95 7.48 7.42 -9.28
CA ILE A 95 8.16 6.12 -9.21
C ILE A 95 7.70 5.21 -10.37
N ARG A 96 8.65 4.52 -11.01
CA ARG A 96 8.36 3.68 -12.18
C ARG A 96 8.09 2.21 -11.86
N PHE A 97 8.42 1.77 -10.66
CA PHE A 97 8.27 0.38 -10.22
C PHE A 97 7.21 0.30 -9.13
N HIS A 98 6.16 -0.49 -9.36
CA HIS A 98 5.11 -0.74 -8.38
C HIS A 98 5.13 -2.21 -7.97
N SER A 99 5.06 -2.49 -6.67
CA SER A 99 4.74 -3.84 -6.17
C SER A 99 3.22 -4.01 -6.16
N VAL A 100 2.70 -4.84 -7.05
CA VAL A 100 1.26 -5.05 -7.25
C VAL A 100 0.88 -6.46 -6.84
N LEU A 101 -0.12 -6.59 -5.96
CA LEU A 101 -0.76 -7.85 -5.64
C LEU A 101 -2.06 -7.95 -6.44
N ASP A 102 -2.12 -8.90 -7.37
CA ASP A 102 -3.35 -9.23 -8.07
C ASP A 102 -4.30 -10.00 -7.13
N VAL A 103 -5.50 -9.47 -6.94
CA VAL A 103 -6.55 -10.01 -6.07
C VAL A 103 -7.80 -10.44 -6.85
N GLU A 104 -7.81 -10.30 -8.17
CA GLU A 104 -8.97 -10.64 -8.99
C GLU A 104 -9.28 -12.14 -8.87
N GLY A 105 -10.55 -12.47 -8.61
CA GLY A 105 -11.00 -13.85 -8.44
C GLY A 105 -10.47 -14.59 -7.20
N LYS A 106 -9.75 -13.92 -6.27
CA LYS A 106 -9.13 -14.54 -5.09
C LYS A 106 -9.88 -14.24 -3.81
N THR A 107 -9.96 -15.23 -2.92
CA THR A 107 -10.50 -15.06 -1.56
C THR A 107 -9.41 -14.58 -0.59
N ALA A 108 -9.82 -14.07 0.58
CA ALA A 108 -8.88 -13.73 1.66
C ALA A 108 -8.00 -14.92 2.08
N LYS A 109 -8.54 -16.15 2.01
CA LYS A 109 -7.79 -17.37 2.27
C LYS A 109 -6.70 -17.59 1.23
N ASP A 110 -7.01 -17.40 -0.06
CA ASP A 110 -6.04 -17.56 -1.14
C ASP A 110 -4.89 -16.56 -1.00
N ILE A 111 -5.20 -15.30 -0.63
CA ILE A 111 -4.17 -14.29 -0.36
C ILE A 111 -3.29 -14.71 0.82
N LEU A 112 -3.89 -15.15 1.93
CA LEU A 112 -3.15 -15.59 3.11
C LEU A 112 -2.30 -16.84 2.85
N ASP A 113 -2.79 -17.75 2.02
CA ASP A 113 -2.11 -18.99 1.69
C ASP A 113 -0.93 -18.79 0.73
N ASN A 114 -0.95 -17.72 -0.08
CA ASN A 114 0.14 -17.32 -0.98
C ASN A 114 1.20 -16.41 -0.34
N MET A 115 1.04 -15.97 0.91
CA MET A 115 2.07 -15.23 1.63
C MET A 115 3.24 -16.17 2.00
N ASP A 116 4.46 -15.60 2.07
CA ASP A 116 5.57 -16.32 2.70
C ASP A 116 5.28 -16.63 4.18
N SER A 117 6.02 -17.59 4.74
CA SER A 117 5.81 -18.08 6.10
C SER A 117 5.86 -16.98 7.17
N LEU A 118 6.71 -15.97 7.00
CA LEU A 118 6.85 -14.87 7.96
C LEU A 118 5.61 -13.97 7.92
N ARG A 119 5.18 -13.53 6.74
CA ARG A 119 4.00 -12.66 6.59
C ARG A 119 2.73 -13.41 6.98
N LYS A 120 2.56 -14.67 6.55
CA LYS A 120 1.42 -15.52 6.95
C LYS A 120 1.31 -15.66 8.47
N ARG A 121 2.44 -15.92 9.15
CA ARG A 121 2.49 -16.03 10.62
C ARG A 121 2.12 -14.70 11.28
N ASN A 122 2.70 -13.59 10.83
CA ASN A 122 2.44 -12.28 11.41
C ASN A 122 0.98 -11.83 11.20
N THR A 123 0.41 -12.06 10.02
CA THR A 123 -1.01 -11.78 9.74
C THR A 123 -1.93 -12.60 10.64
N LYS A 124 -1.64 -13.90 10.86
CA LYS A 124 -2.40 -14.72 11.82
C LYS A 124 -2.22 -14.28 13.28
N LYS A 125 -1.04 -13.77 13.63
CA LYS A 125 -0.76 -13.27 14.99
C LYS A 125 -1.61 -12.04 15.31
N VAL A 126 -1.68 -11.08 14.39
CA VAL A 126 -2.44 -9.83 14.63
C VAL A 126 -3.94 -10.05 14.75
N GLN A 127 -4.47 -11.15 14.20
CA GLN A 127 -5.87 -11.55 14.37
C GLN A 127 -6.20 -12.02 15.81
N LYS A 128 -5.19 -12.27 16.65
CA LYS A 128 -5.35 -12.88 17.98
C LYS A 128 -4.66 -12.11 19.12
N ASN A 129 -4.00 -11.00 18.84
CA ASN A 129 -3.17 -10.29 19.84
C ASN A 129 -3.78 -8.97 20.33
N GLY A 130 -5.10 -8.79 20.17
CA GLY A 130 -5.83 -7.61 20.65
C GLY A 130 -5.67 -6.35 19.78
N VAL A 131 -4.88 -6.38 18.70
CA VAL A 131 -4.75 -5.25 17.79
C VAL A 131 -6.05 -5.08 17.00
N LYS A 132 -6.56 -3.84 16.97
CA LYS A 132 -7.75 -3.42 16.24
C LYS A 132 -7.37 -2.42 15.16
N VAL A 133 -8.24 -2.24 14.18
CA VAL A 133 -8.10 -1.23 13.12
C VAL A 133 -9.33 -0.35 13.11
N ARG A 134 -9.13 0.97 13.08
CA ARG A 134 -10.17 1.96 12.82
C ARG A 134 -9.68 2.96 11.78
N PHE A 135 -10.60 3.68 11.15
CA PHE A 135 -10.25 4.73 10.19
C PHE A 135 -10.24 6.08 10.92
N LEU A 136 -9.20 6.87 10.67
CA LEU A 136 -9.06 8.22 11.21
C LEU A 136 -9.84 9.21 10.35
N ASP A 137 -10.50 10.14 11.01
CA ASP A 137 -11.11 11.31 10.40
C ASP A 137 -10.13 12.50 10.37
N GLU A 138 -10.52 13.59 9.72
CA GLU A 138 -9.68 14.78 9.53
C GLU A 138 -9.14 15.38 10.84
N ASN A 139 -9.95 15.41 11.90
CA ASN A 139 -9.56 15.91 13.22
C ASN A 139 -8.52 15.02 13.94
N GLU A 140 -8.39 13.76 13.53
CA GLU A 140 -7.43 12.80 14.08
C GLU A 140 -6.20 12.60 13.18
N LEU A 141 -6.11 13.32 12.05
CA LEU A 141 -5.02 13.14 11.09
C LEU A 141 -3.64 13.43 11.69
N HIS A 142 -3.57 14.26 12.73
CA HIS A 142 -2.33 14.51 13.50
C HIS A 142 -1.71 13.23 14.08
N ILE A 143 -2.51 12.20 14.40
CA ILE A 143 -2.01 10.89 14.84
C ILE A 143 -1.23 10.21 13.72
N PHE A 144 -1.74 10.26 12.48
CA PHE A 144 -1.02 9.74 11.33
C PHE A 144 0.25 10.56 11.03
N ARG A 145 0.20 11.89 11.19
CA ARG A 145 1.35 12.79 10.97
C ARG A 145 2.50 12.48 11.91
N SER A 146 2.25 12.21 13.19
CA SER A 146 3.32 11.86 14.14
C SER A 146 4.11 10.61 13.70
N PHE A 147 3.43 9.59 13.15
CA PHE A 147 4.11 8.43 12.59
C PHE A 147 4.95 8.76 11.34
N MET A 148 4.47 9.66 10.48
CA MET A 148 5.20 10.06 9.27
C MET A 148 6.46 10.84 9.61
N GLU A 149 6.38 11.76 10.58
CA GLU A 149 7.52 12.52 11.10
C GLU A 149 8.60 11.58 11.65
N GLU A 150 8.23 10.73 12.62
CA GLU A 150 9.15 9.75 13.23
C GLU A 150 9.80 8.83 12.17
N THR A 151 9.01 8.39 11.18
CA THR A 151 9.51 7.49 10.14
C THR A 151 10.45 8.22 9.16
N SER A 152 10.15 9.47 8.82
CA SER A 152 10.97 10.28 7.90
C SER A 152 12.34 10.61 8.49
N GLU A 153 12.40 10.95 9.79
CA GLU A 153 13.64 11.15 10.53
C GLU A 153 14.50 9.89 10.56
N THR A 154 13.87 8.71 10.61
CA THR A 154 14.57 7.43 10.72
C THR A 154 15.00 6.84 9.37
N LYS A 155 14.32 7.19 8.26
CA LYS A 155 14.46 6.49 6.96
C LYS A 155 14.93 7.36 5.79
N ASP A 156 15.43 8.57 6.04
CA ASP A 156 15.99 9.47 5.03
C ASP A 156 15.10 9.66 3.78
N PHE A 157 13.79 9.78 3.96
CA PHE A 157 12.88 10.17 2.87
C PHE A 157 12.25 11.54 3.13
N VAL A 158 12.02 12.28 2.05
CA VAL A 158 11.39 13.60 2.10
C VAL A 158 9.89 13.43 2.25
N ASP A 159 9.37 13.70 3.45
CA ASP A 159 7.94 13.75 3.71
C ASP A 159 7.29 14.96 2.99
N ARG A 160 5.97 14.93 2.88
CA ARG A 160 5.14 16.05 2.40
C ARG A 160 4.63 16.85 3.59
N GLU A 161 4.40 18.14 3.34
CA GLU A 161 3.76 19.04 4.30
C GLU A 161 2.34 18.60 4.64
N ASP A 162 1.84 19.05 5.79
CA ASP A 162 0.50 18.72 6.30
C ASP A 162 -0.61 18.93 5.28
N ASP A 163 -0.61 20.07 4.58
CA ASP A 163 -1.61 20.44 3.58
C ASP A 163 -1.79 19.35 2.50
N PHE A 164 -0.73 18.61 2.16
CA PHE A 164 -0.83 17.49 1.21
C PHE A 164 -1.82 16.43 1.68
N TYR A 165 -1.79 16.08 2.97
CA TYR A 165 -2.64 15.04 3.54
C TYR A 165 -4.05 15.55 3.83
N TYR A 166 -4.17 16.75 4.41
CA TYR A 166 -5.49 17.37 4.68
C TYR A 166 -6.27 17.64 3.38
N HIS A 167 -5.63 18.16 2.33
CA HIS A 167 -6.29 18.36 1.04
C HIS A 167 -6.73 17.04 0.39
N ARG A 168 -5.97 15.95 0.57
CA ARG A 168 -6.38 14.62 0.08
C ARG A 168 -7.64 14.14 0.78
N LEU A 169 -7.72 14.21 2.10
CA LEU A 169 -8.95 13.85 2.83
C LEU A 169 -10.14 14.68 2.33
N LYS A 170 -9.98 16.00 2.29
CA LYS A 170 -11.03 16.95 1.88
C LYS A 170 -11.57 16.69 0.47
N HIS A 171 -10.68 16.42 -0.49
CA HIS A 171 -11.06 16.35 -1.90
C HIS A 171 -11.33 14.92 -2.40
N TYR A 172 -10.66 13.90 -1.85
CA TYR A 172 -10.85 12.52 -2.29
C TYR A 172 -11.99 11.81 -1.55
N LYS A 173 -12.39 12.29 -0.36
CA LYS A 173 -13.55 11.80 0.40
C LYS A 173 -13.50 10.29 0.61
N ASP A 174 -14.49 9.56 0.12
CA ASP A 174 -14.62 8.09 0.19
C ASP A 174 -13.53 7.33 -0.58
N ARG A 175 -12.71 8.02 -1.38
CA ARG A 175 -11.58 7.44 -2.12
C ARG A 175 -10.26 7.49 -1.36
N VAL A 176 -10.26 7.91 -0.11
CA VAL A 176 -9.09 7.89 0.77
C VAL A 176 -9.51 7.39 2.16
N LEU A 177 -8.70 6.50 2.72
CA LEU A 177 -8.89 5.95 4.05
C LEU A 177 -7.55 6.00 4.79
N VAL A 178 -7.59 6.35 6.07
CA VAL A 178 -6.40 6.40 6.93
C VAL A 178 -6.56 5.36 8.05
N PRO A 179 -6.16 4.10 7.83
CA PRO A 179 -6.29 3.06 8.85
C PRO A 179 -5.25 3.24 9.95
N LEU A 180 -5.69 3.27 11.20
CA LEU A 180 -4.86 3.22 12.39
C LEU A 180 -4.96 1.83 13.03
N ALA A 181 -3.83 1.15 13.19
CA ALA A 181 -3.71 -0.02 14.05
C ALA A 181 -3.46 0.43 15.49
N TYR A 182 -4.26 -0.07 16.45
CA TYR A 182 -4.19 0.34 17.85
C TYR A 182 -4.56 -0.79 18.80
N ILE A 183 -4.22 -0.63 20.09
CA ILE A 183 -4.67 -1.50 21.18
C ILE A 183 -5.58 -0.67 22.08
N ASP A 184 -6.78 -1.19 22.35
CA ASP A 184 -7.70 -0.61 23.33
C ASP A 184 -7.60 -1.38 24.64
N PHE A 185 -6.84 -0.84 25.60
CA PHE A 185 -6.64 -1.47 26.89
C PHE A 185 -7.93 -1.65 27.71
N THR A 186 -8.96 -0.84 27.44
CA THR A 186 -10.25 -0.98 28.14
C THR A 186 -11.00 -2.23 27.71
N THR A 187 -10.70 -2.77 26.52
CA THR A 187 -11.27 -4.03 26.02
C THR A 187 -10.28 -5.19 26.15
N TYR A 188 -9.00 -4.97 25.83
CA TYR A 188 -8.01 -6.03 25.80
C TYR A 188 -7.64 -6.56 27.19
N ILE A 189 -7.57 -5.71 28.22
CA ILE A 189 -7.28 -6.18 29.59
C ILE A 189 -8.42 -7.07 30.11
N PRO A 190 -9.72 -6.70 29.97
CA PRO A 190 -10.81 -7.62 30.30
C PRO A 190 -10.80 -8.93 29.51
N GLU A 191 -10.47 -8.91 28.21
CA GLU A 191 -10.33 -10.12 27.39
C GLU A 191 -9.27 -11.06 27.99
N LEU A 192 -8.07 -10.54 28.30
CA LEU A 192 -7.00 -11.33 28.92
C LEU A 192 -7.40 -11.89 30.30
N LYS A 193 -8.09 -11.10 31.13
CA LYS A 193 -8.60 -11.58 32.43
C LYS A 193 -9.62 -12.70 32.27
N SER A 194 -10.46 -12.64 31.24
CA SER A 194 -11.42 -13.72 30.95
C SER A 194 -10.69 -15.00 30.51
N GLU A 195 -9.66 -14.88 29.67
CA GLU A 195 -8.82 -16.01 29.25
C GLU A 195 -8.08 -16.64 30.43
N GLU A 196 -7.50 -15.82 31.31
CA GLU A 196 -6.86 -16.25 32.57
C GLU A 196 -7.83 -17.06 33.44
N GLN A 197 -9.06 -16.57 33.63
CA GLN A 197 -10.09 -17.27 34.40
C GLN A 197 -10.46 -18.62 33.76
N ASP A 198 -10.53 -18.69 32.44
CA ASP A 198 -10.82 -19.94 31.74
C ASP A 198 -9.67 -20.95 31.80
N PHE A 199 -8.41 -20.48 31.79
CA PHE A 199 -7.25 -21.34 32.07
C PHE A 199 -7.30 -21.90 33.48
N HIS A 200 -7.60 -21.08 34.49
CA HIS A 200 -7.77 -21.57 35.86
C HIS A 200 -8.88 -22.61 35.99
N LYS A 201 -10.05 -22.41 35.35
CA LYS A 201 -11.13 -23.42 35.33
C LYS A 201 -10.68 -24.73 34.67
N GLN A 202 -9.94 -24.64 33.56
CA GLN A 202 -9.44 -25.82 32.84
C GLN A 202 -8.37 -26.58 33.63
N ILE A 203 -7.50 -25.87 34.35
CA ILE A 203 -6.51 -26.46 35.27
C ILE A 203 -7.24 -27.21 36.38
N ALA A 204 -8.18 -26.55 37.08
CA ALA A 204 -8.93 -27.18 38.18
C ALA A 204 -9.71 -28.43 37.73
N LYS A 205 -10.28 -28.41 36.52
CA LYS A 205 -10.92 -29.60 35.93
C LYS A 205 -9.90 -30.73 35.67
N THR A 206 -8.74 -30.38 35.12
CA THR A 206 -7.68 -31.34 34.80
C THR A 206 -7.07 -31.94 36.07
N GLU A 207 -6.98 -31.17 37.17
CA GLU A 207 -6.54 -31.66 38.48
C GLU A 207 -7.49 -32.71 39.06
N LYS A 208 -8.81 -32.46 39.02
CA LYS A 208 -9.82 -33.45 39.43
C LYS A 208 -9.77 -34.74 38.62
N GLU A 209 -9.38 -34.67 37.34
CA GLU A 209 -9.18 -35.85 36.51
C GLU A 209 -7.93 -36.63 36.93
N LEU A 210 -6.85 -35.93 37.28
CA LEU A 210 -5.59 -36.52 37.76
C LEU A 210 -5.75 -37.14 39.16
N GLU A 211 -6.57 -36.57 40.05
CA GLU A 211 -6.92 -37.20 41.33
C GLU A 211 -7.53 -38.60 41.15
N LYS A 212 -8.34 -38.78 40.11
CA LYS A 212 -8.99 -40.06 39.79
C LYS A 212 -8.08 -41.01 39.01
N ARG A 213 -7.10 -40.47 38.27
CA ARG A 213 -6.19 -41.21 37.39
C ARG A 213 -4.80 -40.54 37.41
N PRO A 214 -3.99 -40.80 38.44
CA PRO A 214 -2.72 -40.09 38.66
C PRO A 214 -1.73 -40.30 37.51
N ASP A 215 -1.71 -41.48 36.90
CA ASP A 215 -0.77 -41.86 35.85
C ASP A 215 -1.19 -41.41 34.44
N ASN A 216 -2.23 -40.56 34.33
CA ASN A 216 -2.70 -40.07 33.04
C ASN A 216 -1.76 -38.99 32.47
N GLN A 217 -0.76 -39.42 31.72
CA GLN A 217 0.23 -38.55 31.06
C GLN A 217 -0.40 -37.46 30.18
N LYS A 218 -1.55 -37.73 29.54
CA LYS A 218 -2.23 -36.74 28.68
C LYS A 218 -2.78 -35.59 29.52
N SER A 219 -3.38 -35.88 30.68
CA SER A 219 -3.87 -34.85 31.60
C SER A 219 -2.72 -34.09 32.26
N LEU A 220 -1.60 -34.75 32.56
CA LEU A 220 -0.40 -34.09 33.09
C LEU A 220 0.19 -33.09 32.07
N ASN A 221 0.38 -33.52 30.82
CA ASN A 221 0.88 -32.66 29.75
C ASN A 221 -0.07 -31.48 29.50
N LYS A 222 -1.38 -31.72 29.53
CA LYS A 222 -2.39 -30.66 29.38
C LYS A 222 -2.29 -29.62 30.50
N LYS A 223 -2.16 -30.05 31.76
CA LYS A 223 -1.98 -29.13 32.91
C LYS A 223 -0.72 -28.29 32.73
N ASN A 224 0.41 -28.90 32.40
CA ASN A 224 1.68 -28.18 32.21
C ASN A 224 1.58 -27.13 31.09
N ASN A 225 0.93 -27.48 29.97
CA ASN A 225 0.72 -26.54 28.86
C ASN A 225 -0.18 -25.36 29.26
N LEU A 226 -1.24 -25.60 30.03
CA LEU A 226 -2.12 -24.52 30.52
C LEU A 226 -1.40 -23.61 31.51
N MET A 227 -0.55 -24.17 32.39
CA MET A 227 0.26 -23.39 33.32
C MET A 227 1.34 -22.54 32.63
N GLN A 228 1.82 -22.95 31.45
CA GLN A 228 2.73 -22.14 30.63
C GLN A 228 2.03 -20.97 29.91
N GLN A 229 0.70 -20.98 29.82
CA GLN A 229 -0.10 -19.94 29.16
C GLN A 229 -0.64 -18.88 30.13
N LEU A 230 -0.55 -19.14 31.45
CA LEU A 230 -0.74 -18.15 32.53
C LEU A 230 0.55 -17.35 32.72
#